data_AF-A0A4U9VB78-F1
#
_entry.id   AF-A0A4U9VB78-F1
#
_cell.length_a   1.000
_cell.length_b   1.000
_cell.length_c   1.000
_cell.angle_alpha   90.00
_cell.angle_beta   90.00
_cell.angle_gamma   90.00
#
_symmetry.space_group_name_H-M   'P 1'
#
loop_
_entity.id
_entity.type
_entity.pdbx_description
1 polymer ?
#
loop_
_entity_poly.entity_id
_entity_poly.type
_entity_poly.pdbx_seq_one_letter_code
_entity_poly.pdbx_strand_id
1 'polypeptide(L)'
;MWYKTGTINLTANNATVTGTGTAWADTKFGVMPGMILLAPDNKLYEVKQVNSNTSLTLNSNYAGTTASGQSYAIITTYEGDISQFSARFAAMLTFFQGSRNDTVSWFTGSGDMTLPRMMVQN
;
A
#
# COMPACT_ATOMS: atom_id res chain seq x y z
N MET A 1 1.51 6.77 2.53
CA MET A 1 1.76 8.06 3.20
C MET A 1 1.47 7.91 4.69
N TRP A 2 1.92 8.84 5.56
CA TRP A 2 1.67 8.78 7.01
C TRP A 2 0.76 9.94 7.42
N TYR A 3 -0.46 9.64 7.89
CA TYR A 3 -1.37 10.64 8.46
C TYR A 3 -1.06 10.84 9.95
N LYS A 4 -0.73 12.07 10.35
CA LYS A 4 -0.32 12.41 11.73
C LYS A 4 -1.03 13.63 12.31
N THR A 5 -2.08 14.10 11.62
CA THR A 5 -2.78 15.32 12.03
C THR A 5 -3.60 15.07 13.29
N GLY A 6 -3.53 16.00 14.25
CA GLY A 6 -4.26 15.91 15.51
C GLY A 6 -3.63 14.95 16.52
N THR A 7 -4.39 14.60 17.54
CA THR A 7 -3.99 13.68 18.61
C THR A 7 -5.05 12.61 18.82
N ILE A 8 -4.66 11.50 19.46
CA ILE A 8 -5.59 10.42 19.83
C ILE A 8 -5.64 10.17 21.32
N ASN A 9 -6.80 9.67 21.74
CA ASN A 9 -7.08 9.12 23.05
C ASN A 9 -7.43 7.64 22.88
N LEU A 10 -6.76 6.81 23.67
CA LEU A 10 -6.89 5.36 23.71
C LEU A 10 -7.17 4.94 25.15
N THR A 11 -8.12 4.02 25.33
CA THR A 11 -8.42 3.43 26.63
C THR A 11 -7.92 2.00 26.67
N ALA A 12 -7.27 1.61 27.76
CA ALA A 12 -6.77 0.24 27.94
C ALA A 12 -7.91 -0.79 27.78
N ASN A 13 -7.63 -1.89 27.08
CA ASN A 13 -8.59 -2.95 26.79
C ASN A 13 -9.83 -2.50 26.01
N ASN A 14 -9.75 -1.41 25.25
CA ASN A 14 -10.83 -0.91 24.40
C ASN A 14 -10.35 -0.78 22.93
N ALA A 15 -11.21 -1.08 21.97
CA ALA A 15 -10.93 -0.94 20.54
C ALA A 15 -11.24 0.46 20.00
N THR A 16 -11.95 1.30 20.75
CA THR A 16 -12.33 2.65 20.32
C THR A 16 -11.15 3.61 20.47
N VAL A 17 -10.87 4.36 19.41
CA VAL A 17 -9.89 5.44 19.41
C VAL A 17 -10.61 6.75 19.13
N THR A 18 -10.37 7.74 19.97
CA THR A 18 -10.97 9.06 19.86
C THR A 18 -9.93 10.07 19.43
N GLY A 19 -10.16 10.75 18.32
CA GLY A 19 -9.28 11.79 17.78
C GLY A 19 -9.69 13.19 18.21
N THR A 20 -8.73 14.11 18.31
CA THR A 20 -8.96 15.55 18.46
C THR A 20 -8.17 16.29 17.38
N GLY A 21 -8.84 17.18 16.63
CA GLY A 21 -8.23 17.85 15.48
C GLY A 21 -7.93 16.92 14.30
N THR A 22 -8.57 15.75 14.26
CA THR A 22 -8.43 14.75 13.20
C THR A 22 -9.53 14.90 12.15
N ALA A 23 -9.32 14.36 10.96
CA ALA A 23 -10.26 14.37 9.84
C ALA A 23 -10.31 13.01 9.15
N TRP A 24 -10.47 11.93 9.92
CA TRP A 24 -10.36 10.56 9.42
C TRP A 24 -11.43 10.15 8.39
N ALA A 25 -12.62 10.75 8.43
CA ALA A 25 -13.68 10.44 7.47
C ALA A 25 -13.55 11.24 6.16
N ASP A 26 -12.60 12.19 6.10
CA ASP A 26 -12.31 12.92 4.86
C ASP A 26 -11.42 12.05 3.95
N THR A 27 -12.01 11.64 2.83
CA THR A 27 -11.42 10.70 1.87
C THR A 27 -10.09 11.19 1.30
N LYS A 28 -9.83 12.50 1.30
CA LYS A 28 -8.56 13.06 0.81
C LYS A 28 -7.35 12.61 1.63
N PHE A 29 -7.55 12.17 2.87
CA PHE A 29 -6.46 11.69 3.73
C PHE A 29 -6.27 10.17 3.66
N GLY A 30 -7.15 9.44 2.97
CA GLY A 30 -6.99 8.00 2.71
C GLY A 30 -7.05 7.11 3.96
N VAL A 31 -7.62 7.58 5.07
CA VAL A 31 -7.85 6.76 6.27
C VAL A 31 -9.09 5.90 6.03
N MET A 32 -8.88 4.58 5.98
CA MET A 32 -9.91 3.61 5.62
C MET A 32 -9.78 2.34 6.48
N PRO A 33 -10.81 1.47 6.54
CA PRO A 33 -10.66 0.12 7.07
C PRO A 33 -9.48 -0.63 6.43
N GLY A 34 -8.77 -1.43 7.23
CA GLY A 34 -7.55 -2.17 6.83
C GLY A 34 -6.25 -1.36 6.92
N MET A 35 -6.32 -0.06 7.21
CA MET A 35 -5.12 0.76 7.44
C MET A 35 -4.49 0.47 8.79
N ILE A 36 -3.18 0.73 8.90
CA ILE A 36 -2.40 0.44 10.12
C ILE A 36 -2.23 1.72 10.92
N LEU A 37 -2.67 1.70 12.19
CA LEU A 37 -2.42 2.73 13.18
C LEU A 37 -1.21 2.36 14.03
N LEU A 38 -0.20 3.21 14.05
CA LEU A 38 0.87 3.19 15.03
C LEU A 38 0.42 3.94 16.29
N ALA A 39 0.26 3.19 17.37
CA ALA A 39 -0.16 3.69 18.65
C ALA A 39 1.04 4.15 19.51
N PRO A 40 0.82 4.95 20.56
CA PRO A 40 1.88 5.48 21.44
C PRO A 40 2.62 4.40 22.24
N ASP A 41 2.09 3.18 22.30
CA ASP A 41 2.76 2.00 22.88
C ASP A 41 3.78 1.34 21.94
N ASN A 42 4.09 1.98 20.80
CA ASN A 42 4.92 1.46 19.71
C ASN A 42 4.39 0.15 19.09
N LYS A 43 3.11 -0.17 19.27
CA LYS A 43 2.46 -1.30 18.60
C LYS A 43 1.61 -0.84 17.42
N LEU A 44 1.42 -1.77 16.51
CA LEU A 44 0.61 -1.60 15.31
C LEU A 44 -0.77 -2.18 15.55
N TYR A 45 -1.80 -1.42 15.19
CA TYR A 45 -3.19 -1.82 15.28
C TYR A 45 -3.87 -1.64 13.93
N GLU A 46 -4.70 -2.59 13.54
CA GLU A 46 -5.51 -2.48 12.33
C GLU A 46 -6.77 -1.65 12.59
N VAL A 47 -7.06 -0.70 11.72
CA VAL A 47 -8.32 0.05 11.71
C VAL A 47 -9.41 -0.85 11.14
N LYS A 48 -10.36 -1.27 11.98
CA LYS A 48 -11.53 -2.05 11.56
C LYS A 48 -12.56 -1.18 10.86
N GLN A 49 -12.82 0.01 11.39
CA GLN A 49 -13.82 0.93 10.87
C GLN A 49 -13.48 2.38 11.20
N VAL A 50 -13.74 3.30 10.28
CA VAL A 50 -13.76 4.74 10.53
C VAL A 50 -15.21 5.14 10.79
N ASN A 51 -15.53 5.60 12.00
CA ASN A 51 -16.89 5.96 12.38
C ASN A 51 -17.19 7.44 12.08
N SER A 52 -16.20 8.31 12.25
CA SER A 52 -16.29 9.75 11.97
C SER A 52 -14.90 10.37 11.83
N ASN A 53 -14.84 11.69 11.62
CA ASN A 53 -13.58 12.44 11.61
C ASN A 53 -12.73 12.28 12.89
N THR A 54 -13.36 11.92 14.00
CA THR A 54 -12.76 11.85 15.35
C THR A 54 -13.01 10.52 16.05
N SER A 55 -13.57 9.52 15.38
CA SER A 55 -13.81 8.20 15.97
C SER A 55 -13.47 7.10 14.99
N LEU A 56 -12.66 6.14 15.43
CA LEU A 56 -12.35 4.92 14.71
C LEU A 56 -12.39 3.73 15.67
N THR A 57 -12.58 2.56 15.10
CA THR A 57 -12.61 1.28 15.81
C THR A 57 -11.45 0.43 15.31
N LEU A 58 -10.66 -0.13 16.23
CA LEU A 58 -9.59 -1.06 15.93
C LEU A 58 -10.12 -2.50 15.81
N ASN A 59 -9.39 -3.34 15.09
CA ASN A 59 -9.72 -4.75 14.97
C ASN A 59 -9.39 -5.54 16.25
N SER A 60 -8.43 -5.06 17.03
CA SER A 60 -8.05 -5.61 18.34
C SER A 60 -8.09 -4.51 19.40
N ASN A 61 -8.41 -4.90 20.64
CA ASN A 61 -8.40 -3.97 21.76
C ASN A 61 -6.99 -3.41 21.97
N TYR A 62 -6.91 -2.12 22.34
CA TYR A 62 -5.65 -1.48 22.67
C TYR A 62 -5.03 -2.13 23.91
N ALA A 63 -3.80 -2.65 23.74
CA ALA A 63 -3.07 -3.41 24.74
C ALA A 63 -2.16 -2.55 25.63
N GLY A 64 -2.05 -1.25 25.34
CA GLY A 64 -1.30 -0.31 26.15
C GLY A 64 -2.11 0.26 27.32
N THR A 65 -1.45 1.09 28.14
CA THR A 65 -2.12 1.85 29.21
C THR A 65 -2.93 3.00 28.62
N THR A 66 -4.06 3.33 29.23
CA THR A 66 -4.91 4.46 28.83
C THR A 66 -4.06 5.72 28.65
N ALA A 67 -4.16 6.34 27.48
CA ALA A 67 -3.36 7.48 27.10
C ALA A 67 -4.23 8.49 26.36
N SER A 68 -4.11 9.77 26.70
CA SER A 68 -4.89 10.86 26.12
C SER A 68 -3.95 11.90 25.49
N GLY A 69 -4.40 12.56 24.42
CA GLY A 69 -3.64 13.60 23.74
C GLY A 69 -2.33 13.10 23.12
N GLN A 70 -2.25 11.82 22.73
CA GLN A 70 -1.03 11.23 22.22
C GLN A 70 -0.83 11.48 20.74
N SER A 71 0.44 11.59 20.34
CA SER A 71 0.83 11.54 18.94
C SER A 71 0.65 10.14 18.38
N TYR A 72 0.36 10.06 17.09
CA TYR A 72 0.11 8.80 16.40
C TYR A 72 0.46 8.92 14.93
N ALA A 73 0.41 7.81 14.22
CA ALA A 73 0.36 7.84 12.78
C ALA A 73 -0.53 6.74 12.21
N ILE A 74 -1.23 7.03 11.13
CA ILE A 74 -1.92 6.01 10.33
C ILE A 74 -1.18 5.88 9.00
N ILE A 75 -0.78 4.66 8.67
CA ILE A 75 -0.23 4.29 7.38
C ILE A 75 -1.41 4.20 6.43
N THR A 76 -1.50 5.15 5.50
CA THR A 76 -2.56 5.21 4.48
C THR A 76 -1.99 4.90 3.11
N THR A 77 -2.84 4.32 2.26
CA THR A 77 -2.55 4.11 0.85
C THR A 77 -3.14 5.26 0.03
N TYR A 78 -2.43 6.39 -0.10
CA TYR A 78 -2.56 7.27 -1.27
C TYR A 78 -1.40 8.30 -1.39
N GLU A 79 -1.17 8.75 -2.63
CA GLU A 79 -0.02 9.50 -3.20
C GLU A 79 1.27 8.66 -3.32
N GLY A 80 1.32 7.82 -4.36
CA GLY A 80 2.44 6.94 -4.73
C GLY A 80 2.09 5.87 -5.77
N ASP A 81 0.80 5.60 -5.98
CA ASP A 81 0.35 4.62 -6.97
C ASP A 81 0.58 5.06 -8.41
N ILE A 82 0.71 6.37 -8.72
CA ILE A 82 1.13 6.79 -10.07
C ILE A 82 2.58 6.41 -10.33
N SER A 83 3.51 6.50 -9.37
CA SER A 83 4.91 6.11 -9.62
C SER A 83 5.06 4.59 -9.75
N GLN A 84 4.32 3.81 -8.95
CA GLN A 84 4.27 2.36 -9.08
C GLN A 84 3.55 1.95 -10.38
N PHE A 85 2.40 2.56 -10.70
CA PHE A 85 1.69 2.36 -11.96
C PHE A 85 2.54 2.77 -13.17
N SER A 86 3.20 3.92 -13.14
CA SER A 86 4.12 4.40 -14.17
C SER A 86 5.34 3.51 -14.27
N ALA A 87 5.90 3.00 -13.18
CA ALA A 87 6.99 2.04 -13.22
C ALA A 87 6.53 0.71 -13.86
N ARG A 88 5.33 0.23 -13.53
CA ARG A 88 4.73 -0.97 -14.13
C ARG A 88 4.35 -0.75 -15.60
N PHE A 89 3.86 0.43 -15.96
CA PHE A 89 3.52 0.82 -17.33
C PHE A 89 4.78 1.04 -18.19
N ALA A 90 5.82 1.68 -17.65
CA ALA A 90 7.11 1.83 -18.30
C ALA A 90 7.80 0.47 -18.48
N ALA A 91 7.73 -0.41 -17.49
CA ALA A 91 8.19 -1.79 -17.62
C ALA A 91 7.39 -2.54 -18.70
N MET A 92 6.08 -2.37 -18.75
CA MET A 92 5.21 -2.95 -19.79
C MET A 92 5.55 -2.41 -21.19
N LEU A 93 5.80 -1.11 -21.32
CA LEU A 93 6.21 -0.50 -22.58
C LEU A 93 7.60 -0.98 -23.03
N THR A 94 8.54 -1.10 -22.10
CA THR A 94 9.89 -1.63 -22.36
C THR A 94 9.81 -3.10 -22.81
N PHE A 95 8.97 -3.89 -22.14
CA PHE A 95 8.69 -5.28 -22.54
C PHE A 95 8.10 -5.36 -23.96
N PHE A 96 7.12 -4.52 -24.29
CA PHE A 96 6.54 -4.47 -25.63
C PHE A 96 7.52 -3.97 -26.71
N GLN A 97 8.46 -3.10 -26.37
CA GLN A 97 9.52 -2.68 -27.29
C GLN A 97 10.53 -3.81 -27.53
N GLY A 98 10.95 -4.51 -26.47
CA GLY A 98 11.83 -5.68 -26.57
C GLY A 98 11.21 -6.80 -27.41
N SER A 99 9.98 -7.19 -27.10
CA SER A 99 9.25 -8.22 -27.86
C SER A 99 9.07 -7.87 -29.33
N ARG A 100 8.87 -6.58 -29.66
CA ARG A 100 8.83 -6.13 -31.06
C ARG A 100 10.20 -6.19 -31.73
N ASN A 101 11.27 -5.78 -31.06
CA ASN A 101 12.62 -5.84 -31.62
C ASN A 101 13.06 -7.29 -31.89
N ASP A 102 12.77 -8.20 -30.97
CA ASP A 102 13.09 -9.63 -31.12
C ASP A 102 12.28 -10.25 -32.29
N THR A 103 10.99 -9.90 -32.38
CA THR A 103 10.11 -10.33 -33.48
C THR A 103 10.49 -9.69 -34.81
N VAL A 104 10.97 -8.46 -34.86
CA VAL A 104 11.46 -7.89 -36.14
C VAL A 104 12.81 -8.50 -36.50
N SER A 105 13.70 -8.75 -35.54
CA SER A 105 14.99 -9.39 -35.77
C SER A 105 14.86 -10.80 -36.33
N TRP A 106 13.89 -11.62 -35.86
CA TRP A 106 13.72 -12.97 -36.43
C TRP A 106 13.11 -12.94 -37.85
N PHE A 107 12.34 -11.89 -38.20
CA PHE A 107 11.59 -11.82 -39.48
C PHE A 107 12.36 -11.04 -40.54
N THR A 108 13.28 -10.17 -40.13
CA THR A 108 14.09 -9.32 -41.01
C THR A 108 15.59 -9.64 -40.95
N GLY A 109 16.00 -10.51 -40.02
CA GLY A 109 17.33 -11.10 -39.99
C GLY A 109 17.52 -12.00 -41.20
N SER A 110 18.11 -11.43 -42.26
CA SER A 110 18.58 -12.17 -43.42
C SER A 110 19.92 -12.81 -43.08
N GLY A 111 19.87 -13.92 -42.34
CA GLY A 111 21.04 -14.72 -41.97
C GLY A 111 20.60 -16.02 -41.32
N ASP A 112 20.99 -17.14 -41.94
CA ASP A 112 20.69 -18.54 -41.62
C ASP A 112 20.11 -18.82 -40.22
N MET A 113 18.85 -19.29 -40.18
CA MET A 113 18.29 -19.92 -39.00
C MET A 113 18.94 -21.30 -38.80
N THR A 114 20.02 -21.38 -38.02
CA THR A 114 20.47 -22.67 -37.48
C THR A 114 19.45 -23.18 -36.46
N LEU A 115 18.57 -24.08 -36.91
CA LEU A 115 17.72 -24.86 -36.02
C LEU A 115 18.61 -25.70 -35.10
N PRO A 116 18.47 -25.62 -33.76
CA PRO A 116 19.10 -26.59 -32.89
C PRO A 116 18.48 -27.95 -33.23
N ARG A 117 19.26 -28.82 -33.86
CA ARG A 117 18.88 -30.20 -34.19
C ARG A 117 18.35 -30.86 -32.92
N MET A 118 17.04 -31.07 -32.83
CA MET A 118 16.48 -32.01 -31.86
C MET A 118 17.05 -33.38 -32.22
N MET A 119 17.95 -33.89 -31.39
CA MET A 119 18.43 -35.25 -31.50
C MET A 119 17.24 -36.18 -31.25
N VAL A 120 16.71 -36.80 -32.31
CA VAL A 120 15.86 -37.98 -32.17
C VAL A 120 16.76 -39.08 -31.62
N GLN A 121 16.60 -39.41 -30.34
CA GLN A 121 17.14 -40.63 -29.77
C GLN A 121 16.38 -41.80 -30.37
N ASN A 122 17.11 -42.70 -31.02
CA ASN A 122 16.64 -43.98 -31.52
C ASN A 122 16.99 -45.07 -30.52
#